data_AF-E1KWJ6-F1
#
_entry.id   AF-E1KWJ6-F1
#
_cell.length_a   1.000
_cell.length_b   1.000
_cell.length_c   1.000
_cell.angle_alpha   90.00
_cell.angle_beta   90.00
_cell.angle_gamma   90.00
#
_symmetry.space_group_name_H-M   'P 1'
#
loop_
_entity.id
_entity.type
_entity.pdbx_description
1 polymer ?
#
loop_
_entity_poly.entity_id
_entity_poly.type
_entity_poly.pdbx_seq_one_letter_code
_entity_poly.pdbx_strand_id
1 'polypeptide(L)'
;MIIKSYNMVRIKEEQFFKNAENIGIKFWNEGLSKKAVKIYGDKEAVKYRQDNLLNIRVNEDVAEVWLYTQGCTHGIEFDTDDMSEFRIESNEDFFDLMLLCDTYNLLNNCVVEFKEQR
;
A
#
# COMPACT_ATOMS: atom_id res chain seq x y z
N MET A 1 13.75 -5.64 -8.33
CA MET A 1 12.47 -5.17 -7.75
C MET A 1 11.71 -6.38 -7.25
N ILE A 2 11.52 -6.51 -5.94
CA ILE A 2 10.84 -7.64 -5.30
C ILE A 2 9.49 -7.12 -4.80
N ILE A 3 8.38 -7.75 -5.21
CA ILE A 3 7.05 -7.48 -4.62
C ILE A 3 6.97 -8.35 -3.38
N LYS A 4 6.68 -7.74 -2.23
CA LYS A 4 6.58 -8.47 -0.97
C LYS A 4 5.15 -8.77 -0.57
N SER A 5 4.24 -7.86 -0.88
CA SER A 5 2.81 -8.01 -0.58
C SER A 5 1.97 -7.53 -1.74
N TYR A 6 0.89 -8.25 -1.99
CA TYR A 6 -0.15 -7.90 -2.95
C TYR A 6 -1.51 -8.13 -2.31
N ASN A 7 -2.29 -7.08 -2.17
CA ASN A 7 -3.63 -7.16 -1.60
C ASN A 7 -4.64 -6.65 -2.62
N MET A 8 -5.68 -7.44 -2.88
CA MET A 8 -6.85 -7.00 -3.63
C MET A 8 -8.01 -6.88 -2.66
N VAL A 9 -8.47 -5.65 -2.46
CA VAL A 9 -9.49 -5.35 -1.45
C VAL A 9 -10.65 -4.58 -2.08
N ARG A 10 -11.85 -4.93 -1.65
CA ARG A 10 -13.03 -4.09 -1.91
C ARG A 10 -13.03 -2.94 -0.91
N ILE A 11 -13.30 -1.72 -1.37
CA ILE A 11 -13.15 -0.50 -0.58
C ILE A 11 -14.39 0.40 -0.63
N LYS A 12 -14.59 1.18 0.43
CA LYS A 12 -15.44 2.37 0.42
C LYS A 12 -14.67 3.50 -0.27
N GLU A 13 -14.93 3.72 -1.56
CA GLU A 13 -14.16 4.65 -2.40
C GLU A 13 -13.94 6.03 -1.75
N GLU A 14 -15.00 6.68 -1.26
CA GLU A 14 -14.91 8.02 -0.68
C GLU A 14 -13.94 8.06 0.50
N GLN A 15 -14.02 7.10 1.42
CA GLN A 15 -13.13 7.02 2.57
C GLN A 15 -11.70 6.67 2.15
N PHE A 16 -11.53 5.79 1.17
CA PHE A 16 -10.22 5.42 0.64
C PHE A 16 -9.48 6.60 0.02
N PHE A 17 -10.16 7.40 -0.83
CA PHE A 17 -9.55 8.58 -1.44
C PHE A 17 -9.27 9.68 -0.40
N LYS A 18 -10.13 9.83 0.62
CA LYS A 18 -9.86 10.72 1.75
C LYS A 18 -8.63 10.28 2.55
N ASN A 19 -8.49 8.99 2.82
CA ASN A 19 -7.31 8.43 3.48
C ASN A 19 -6.05 8.69 2.65
N ALA A 20 -6.12 8.44 1.35
CA ALA A 20 -5.01 8.70 0.43
C ALA A 20 -4.56 10.16 0.45
N GLU A 21 -5.51 11.11 0.45
CA GLU A 21 -5.20 12.53 0.57
C GLU A 21 -4.49 12.86 1.89
N ASN A 22 -4.95 12.29 3.01
CA ASN A 22 -4.34 12.49 4.33
C ASN A 22 -2.88 12.04 4.41
N ILE A 23 -2.51 10.99 3.67
CA ILE A 23 -1.12 10.50 3.58
C ILE A 23 -0.37 11.06 2.36
N GLY A 24 -0.93 12.05 1.67
CA GLY A 24 -0.29 12.76 0.56
C GLY A 24 -0.14 11.94 -0.73
N ILE A 25 -0.96 10.90 -0.91
CA ILE A 25 -1.00 10.12 -2.14
C ILE A 25 -1.91 10.82 -3.16
N LYS A 26 -1.39 11.05 -4.36
CA LYS A 26 -2.13 11.65 -5.46
C LYS A 26 -2.39 10.60 -6.54
N PHE A 27 -3.66 10.44 -6.89
CA PHE A 27 -4.08 9.57 -7.98
C PHE A 27 -4.07 10.32 -9.31
N TRP A 28 -3.69 9.61 -10.37
CA TRP A 28 -3.90 10.01 -11.76
C TRP A 28 -4.81 8.99 -12.46
N ASN A 29 -5.55 9.46 -13.46
CA ASN A 29 -6.40 8.59 -14.28
C ASN A 29 -5.54 7.82 -15.29
N GLU A 30 -5.80 6.52 -15.42
CA GLU A 30 -5.21 5.65 -16.42
C GLU A 30 -6.29 4.73 -17.01
N GLY A 31 -6.84 5.14 -18.15
CA GLY A 31 -8.00 4.50 -18.76
C GLY A 31 -9.21 4.58 -17.82
N LEU A 32 -9.75 3.42 -17.47
CA LEU A 32 -10.87 3.29 -16.53
C LEU A 32 -10.42 3.17 -15.06
N SER A 33 -9.10 3.10 -14.81
CA SER A 33 -8.54 2.96 -13.47
C SER A 33 -7.94 4.27 -12.96
N LYS A 34 -7.82 4.39 -11.64
CA LYS A 34 -7.01 5.42 -10.99
C LYS A 34 -5.74 4.76 -10.46
N LYS A 35 -4.59 5.37 -10.67
CA LYS A 35 -3.32 4.85 -10.14
C LYS A 35 -2.61 5.86 -9.28
N ALA A 36 -1.88 5.37 -8.29
CA ALA A 36 -0.97 6.16 -7.49
C ALA A 36 0.28 5.35 -7.17
N VAL A 37 1.40 6.07 -7.04
CA VAL A 37 2.67 5.50 -6.62
C VAL A 37 3.28 6.43 -5.60
N LYS A 38 3.67 5.89 -4.45
CA LYS A 38 4.45 6.59 -3.43
C LYS A 38 5.78 5.85 -3.23
N ILE A 39 6.87 6.61 -3.34
CA ILE A 39 8.24 6.11 -3.24
C ILE A 39 8.77 6.52 -1.86
N TYR A 40 9.40 5.58 -1.16
CA TYR A 40 10.07 5.81 0.12
C TYR A 40 11.56 5.53 -0.07
N GLY A 41 12.36 6.56 0.16
CA GLY A 41 13.80 6.54 -0.04
C GLY A 41 14.34 7.96 -0.03
N ASP A 42 15.63 8.11 0.29
CA ASP A 42 16.31 9.39 0.10
C ASP A 42 16.63 9.62 -1.39
N LYS A 43 17.08 10.84 -1.73
CA LYS A 43 17.40 11.20 -3.13
C LYS A 43 18.50 10.33 -3.74
N GLU A 44 19.39 9.75 -2.94
CA GLU A 44 20.45 8.86 -3.42
C GLU A 44 19.91 7.44 -3.66
N ALA A 45 19.08 6.90 -2.77
CA ALA A 45 18.35 5.64 -2.95
C ALA A 45 17.49 5.66 -4.24
N VAL A 46 16.82 6.79 -4.50
CA VAL A 46 16.03 7.02 -5.72
C VAL A 46 16.89 6.98 -6.98
N LYS A 47 18.12 7.51 -6.89
CA LYS A 47 19.09 7.48 -7.99
C LYS A 47 19.57 6.06 -8.31
N TYR A 48 19.59 5.16 -7.32
CA TYR A 48 20.05 3.78 -7.47
C TYR A 48 18.90 2.74 -7.57
N ARG A 49 17.63 3.18 -7.64
CA ARG A 49 16.43 2.32 -7.70
C ARG A 49 16.36 1.31 -6.56
N GLN A 50 16.83 1.70 -5.38
CA GLN A 50 16.78 0.91 -4.16
C GLN A 50 15.55 1.22 -3.31
N ASP A 51 14.56 1.91 -3.87
CA ASP A 51 13.44 2.42 -3.09
C ASP A 51 12.40 1.36 -2.72
N ASN A 52 11.75 1.63 -1.60
CA ASN A 52 10.50 1.03 -1.21
C ASN A 52 9.34 1.74 -1.93
N LEU A 53 8.32 0.97 -2.31
CA LEU A 53 7.23 1.47 -3.15
C LEU A 53 5.87 1.00 -2.64
N LEU A 54 4.94 1.95 -2.52
CA LEU A 54 3.51 1.70 -2.47
C LEU A 54 2.93 1.99 -3.86
N ASN A 55 2.51 0.95 -4.57
CA ASN A 55 1.80 1.09 -5.84
C ASN A 55 0.34 0.72 -5.63
N ILE A 56 -0.56 1.53 -6.18
CA ILE A 56 -1.99 1.39 -5.98
C ILE A 56 -2.67 1.54 -7.34
N ARG A 57 -3.61 0.65 -7.62
CA ARG A 57 -4.57 0.78 -8.71
C ARG A 57 -5.97 0.59 -8.15
N VAL A 58 -6.85 1.52 -8.46
CA VAL A 58 -8.26 1.45 -8.10
C VAL A 58 -9.07 1.32 -9.37
N ASN A 59 -9.92 0.31 -9.45
CA ASN A 59 -10.91 0.12 -10.49
C ASN A 59 -12.27 -0.03 -9.82
N GLU A 60 -13.15 0.94 -10.03
CA GLU A 60 -14.40 1.07 -9.26
C GLU A 60 -14.10 0.96 -7.76
N ASP A 61 -14.76 0.03 -7.07
CA ASP A 61 -14.63 -0.20 -5.64
C ASP A 61 -13.57 -1.25 -5.28
N VAL A 62 -12.68 -1.61 -6.21
CA VAL A 62 -11.60 -2.57 -5.97
C VAL A 62 -10.24 -1.85 -6.01
N ALA A 63 -9.50 -1.92 -4.91
CA ALA A 63 -8.12 -1.45 -4.82
C ALA A 63 -7.15 -2.64 -4.84
N GLU A 64 -6.24 -2.60 -5.81
CA GLU A 64 -5.05 -3.42 -5.89
C GLU A 64 -3.88 -2.64 -5.26
N VAL A 65 -3.32 -3.17 -4.18
CA VAL A 65 -2.24 -2.54 -3.40
C VAL A 65 -1.01 -3.44 -3.41
N TRP A 66 0.08 -2.93 -3.97
CA TRP A 66 1.37 -3.62 -4.03
C TRP A 66 2.40 -2.91 -3.16
N LEU A 67 3.08 -3.69 -2.33
CA LEU A 67 4.21 -3.25 -1.52
C LEU A 67 5.49 -3.86 -2.08
N TYR A 68 6.44 -3.00 -2.41
CA TYR A 68 7.76 -3.41 -2.87
C TYR A 68 8.80 -2.93 -1.87
N THR A 69 9.69 -3.83 -1.46
CA THR A 69 10.84 -3.46 -0.62
C THR A 69 12.13 -4.06 -1.19
N GLN A 70 13.23 -3.33 -1.05
CA GLN A 70 14.56 -3.76 -1.46
C GLN A 70 15.39 -4.10 -0.21
N GLY A 71 15.28 -5.33 0.28
CA GLY A 71 16.21 -5.83 1.31
C GLY A 71 15.61 -6.55 2.52
N CYS A 72 14.28 -6.68 2.60
CA CYS A 72 13.62 -6.97 3.86
C CYS A 72 12.53 -8.07 3.72
N THR A 73 12.54 -9.09 4.59
CA THR A 73 11.52 -10.17 4.73
C THR A 73 10.26 -9.66 5.43
N HIS A 74 9.44 -8.85 4.75
CA HIS A 74 8.32 -8.16 5.40
C HIS A 74 7.05 -8.39 4.60
N GLY A 75 6.03 -8.94 5.24
CA GLY A 75 4.67 -9.01 4.71
C GLY A 75 3.76 -8.15 5.59
N ILE A 76 2.72 -7.57 4.99
CA ILE A 76 1.55 -7.20 5.79
C ILE A 76 0.61 -8.38 5.71
N GLU A 77 0.48 -9.12 6.80
CA GLU A 77 -0.63 -10.03 7.01
C GLU A 77 -1.73 -9.24 7.69
N PHE A 78 -2.79 -8.97 6.93
CA PHE A 78 -4.04 -8.50 7.51
C PHE A 78 -4.83 -9.72 7.94
N ASP A 79 -5.28 -9.76 9.21
CA ASP A 79 -6.25 -10.76 9.61
C ASP A 79 -7.52 -10.53 8.77
N THR A 80 -7.90 -11.54 7.99
CA THR A 80 -8.78 -11.42 6.81
C THR A 80 -10.21 -10.98 7.15
N ASP A 81 -10.56 -10.90 8.44
CA ASP A 81 -11.92 -10.69 8.89
C ASP A 81 -12.21 -9.29 9.46
N ASP A 82 -11.24 -8.53 10.00
CA ASP A 82 -11.54 -7.17 10.50
C ASP A 82 -10.42 -6.11 10.53
N MET A 83 -9.20 -6.38 10.01
CA MET A 83 -8.07 -5.43 10.08
C MET A 83 -7.68 -4.96 11.51
N SER A 84 -8.20 -5.58 12.58
CA SER A 84 -7.98 -5.14 13.97
C SER A 84 -6.58 -5.43 14.47
N GLU A 85 -5.95 -6.49 13.96
CA GLU A 85 -4.56 -6.83 14.26
C GLU A 85 -3.67 -6.56 13.05
N PHE A 86 -2.92 -5.45 13.14
CA PHE A 86 -1.81 -5.17 12.24
C PHE A 86 -0.52 -5.65 12.89
N ARG A 87 0.06 -6.74 12.37
CA ARG A 87 1.39 -7.18 12.78
C ARG A 87 2.43 -6.58 11.84
N ILE A 88 3.16 -5.60 12.37
CA ILE A 88 4.39 -5.09 11.74
C ILE A 88 5.56 -5.84 12.35
N GLU A 89 6.14 -6.77 11.61
CA GLU A 89 7.50 -7.21 11.90
C GLU A 89 8.44 -6.36 11.05
N SER A 90 9.23 -5.48 11.67
CA SER A 90 10.21 -4.65 10.97
C SER A 90 11.63 -4.82 11.51
N ASN A 91 12.62 -4.88 10.62
CA ASN A 91 14.04 -4.85 10.96
C ASN A 91 14.53 -3.41 10.73
N GLU A 92 14.08 -2.49 11.58
CA GLU A 92 14.62 -1.14 11.81
C GLU A 92 14.77 -0.16 10.62
N ASP A 93 14.42 -0.49 9.38
CA ASP A 93 14.46 0.49 8.28
C ASP A 93 13.27 1.46 8.38
N PHE A 94 13.58 2.75 8.53
CA PHE A 94 12.61 3.83 8.61
C PHE A 94 11.68 3.87 7.38
N PHE A 95 12.19 3.57 6.18
CA PHE A 95 11.39 3.57 4.96
C PHE A 95 10.43 2.37 4.88
N ASP A 96 10.80 1.23 5.44
CA ASP A 96 9.88 0.09 5.60
C ASP A 96 8.74 0.48 6.55
N LEU A 97 9.05 1.09 7.71
CA LEU A 97 8.03 1.53 8.66
C LEU A 97 7.08 2.58 8.06
N MET A 98 7.61 3.55 7.30
CA MET A 98 6.77 4.54 6.62
C MET A 98 5.84 3.89 5.59
N LEU A 99 6.36 2.96 4.78
CA LEU A 99 5.57 2.21 3.78
C LEU A 99 4.42 1.46 4.44
N LEU A 100 4.72 0.75 5.53
CA LEU A 100 3.76 -0.06 6.27
C LEU A 100 2.69 0.81 6.94
N CYS A 101 3.08 1.89 7.61
CA CYS A 101 2.17 2.84 8.26
C CYS A 101 1.23 3.53 7.25
N ASP A 102 1.76 3.99 6.12
CA ASP A 102 0.93 4.61 5.09
C ASP A 102 -0.04 3.62 4.45
N THR A 103 0.39 2.37 4.26
CA THR A 103 -0.50 1.31 3.76
C THR A 103 -1.63 1.03 4.74
N TYR A 104 -1.33 0.95 6.05
CA TYR A 104 -2.35 0.83 7.08
C TYR A 104 -3.32 2.02 7.05
N ASN A 105 -2.80 3.26 7.08
CA ASN A 105 -3.63 4.46 7.07
C ASN A 105 -4.49 4.58 5.80
N LEU A 106 -3.99 4.11 4.65
CA LEU A 106 -4.74 4.06 3.40
C LEU A 106 -5.97 3.14 3.54
N LEU A 107 -5.77 1.94 4.10
CA LEU A 107 -6.78 0.89 4.17
C LEU A 107 -7.67 0.95 5.43
N ASN A 108 -7.29 1.76 6.41
CA ASN A 108 -8.00 1.87 7.68
C ASN A 108 -9.46 2.32 7.48
N ASN A 109 -10.40 1.56 8.06
CA ASN A 109 -11.85 1.82 8.03
C ASN A 109 -12.49 1.95 6.63
N CYS A 110 -11.78 1.56 5.57
CA CYS A 110 -12.30 1.62 4.20
C CYS A 110 -12.38 0.25 3.51
N VAL A 111 -11.70 -0.78 4.01
CA VAL A 111 -11.81 -2.15 3.49
C VAL A 111 -13.17 -2.75 3.86
N VAL A 112 -13.82 -3.37 2.89
CA VAL A 112 -15.12 -4.07 3.03
C VAL A 112 -14.91 -5.58 2.97
N GLU A 113 -14.02 -6.05 2.10
CA GLU A 113 -13.79 -7.46 1.83
C GLU A 113 -12.39 -7.66 1.25
N PHE A 114 -11.69 -8.71 1.68
CA PHE A 114 -10.50 -9.21 0.99
C PHE A 114 -10.92 -10.15 -0.13
N LYS A 115 -10.49 -9.86 -1.36
CA LYS A 115 -10.58 -10.86 -2.42
C LYS A 115 -9.41 -11.81 -2.24
N GLU A 116 -9.69 -13.04 -1.81
CA GLU A 116 -8.70 -14.12 -1.76
C GLU A 116 -7.92 -14.19 -3.08
N GLN A 117 -6.59 -14.28 -2.97
CA GLN A 117 -5.74 -14.64 -4.09
C GLN A 117 -6.08 -16.08 -4.49
N ARG A 118 -6.65 -16.27 -5.68
CA ARG A 118 -6.67 -17.58 -6.35
C ARG A 118 -5.41 -17.77 -7.19
#